data_AF-A0A2E6I1S8-F1
#
_entry.id   AF-A0A2E6I1S8-F1
#
_cell.length_a   1.000
_cell.length_b   1.000
_cell.length_c   1.000
_cell.angle_alpha   90.00
_cell.angle_beta   90.00
_cell.angle_gamma   90.00
#
_symmetry.space_group_name_H-M   'P 1'
#
loop_
_entity.id
_entity.type
_entity.pdbx_description
1 polymer ?
#
loop_
_entity_poly.entity_id
_entity_poly.type
_entity_poly.pdbx_seq_one_letter_code
_entity_poly.pdbx_strand_id
1 'polypeptide(L)'
;MPLFVTLLFVTLLIVVWLGITRFAIEGGLISSRTIQAQFFTYRMVGVETIPPAGLVGFGLTETWHHDIKTILLADLANASYLFRDFRAERRRLVFAVGLSIVLVVCGSAFYQIASSYDTGAFNYGGIYGPYVNSTYDTIATHIRDPYAIKRERALIGLAGMATTALVLFLRYLWASFPLHPIGFAAVTAYPVNRIVFSFLILLAR
;
A
#
# COMPACT_ATOMS: atom_id res chain seq x y z
N MET A 1 -5.64 -9.19 17.51
CA MET A 1 -6.68 -8.47 16.75
C MET A 1 -7.85 -9.41 16.49
N PRO A 2 -9.10 -8.94 16.39
CA PRO A 2 -10.23 -9.78 16.00
C PRO A 2 -10.00 -10.38 14.62
N LEU A 3 -10.31 -11.67 14.43
CA LEU A 3 -10.03 -12.41 13.20
C LEU A 3 -10.65 -11.74 11.96
N PHE A 4 -11.87 -11.23 12.09
CA PHE A 4 -12.56 -10.50 11.02
C PHE A 4 -11.77 -9.27 10.54
N VAL A 5 -11.19 -8.49 11.46
CA VAL A 5 -10.38 -7.30 11.14
C VAL A 5 -9.11 -7.71 10.40
N THR A 6 -8.47 -8.78 10.85
CA THR A 6 -7.27 -9.32 10.20
C THR A 6 -7.57 -9.80 8.78
N LEU A 7 -8.64 -10.57 8.59
CA LEU A 7 -9.04 -11.04 7.26
C LEU A 7 -9.36 -9.87 6.32
N LEU A 8 -10.16 -8.91 6.79
CA LEU A 8 -10.49 -7.72 6.01
C LEU A 8 -9.22 -6.94 5.60
N PHE A 9 -8.32 -6.70 6.57
CA PHE A 9 -7.05 -6.02 6.32
C PHE A 9 -6.22 -6.76 5.26
N VAL A 10 -6.00 -8.07 5.43
CA VAL A 10 -5.17 -8.86 4.51
C VAL A 10 -5.79 -8.91 3.11
N THR A 11 -7.12 -9.04 3.00
CA THR A 11 -7.80 -8.99 1.71
C THR A 11 -7.59 -7.64 1.01
N LEU A 12 -7.83 -6.54 1.72
CA LEU A 12 -7.64 -5.20 1.18
C LEU A 12 -6.18 -4.93 0.82
N LEU A 13 -5.25 -5.42 1.63
CA LEU A 13 -3.82 -5.33 1.40
C LEU A 13 -3.43 -5.98 0.07
N ILE A 14 -3.87 -7.23 -0.17
CA ILE A 14 -3.61 -7.94 -1.42
C ILE A 14 -4.22 -7.20 -2.62
N VAL A 15 -5.46 -6.73 -2.50
CA VAL A 15 -6.14 -5.96 -3.56
C VAL A 15 -5.37 -4.69 -3.90
N VAL A 16 -4.93 -3.93 -2.89
CA VAL A 16 -4.12 -2.73 -3.05
C VAL A 16 -2.80 -3.09 -3.74
N TRP A 17 -2.05 -4.08 -3.24
CA TRP A 17 -0.76 -4.48 -3.81
C TRP A 17 -0.84 -4.91 -5.28
N LEU A 18 -1.86 -5.69 -5.63
CA LEU A 18 -2.13 -6.05 -7.03
C LEU A 18 -2.47 -4.83 -7.87
N GLY A 19 -3.30 -3.92 -7.33
CA GLY A 19 -3.65 -2.66 -7.98
C GLY A 19 -2.43 -1.82 -8.32
N ILE A 20 -1.52 -1.58 -7.37
CA ILE A 20 -0.29 -0.82 -7.62
C ILE A 20 0.63 -1.54 -8.61
N THR A 21 0.75 -2.87 -8.51
CA THR A 21 1.56 -3.64 -9.46
C THR A 21 1.06 -3.43 -10.88
N ARG A 22 -0.27 -3.43 -11.09
CA ARG A 22 -0.86 -3.08 -12.39
C ARG A 22 -0.62 -1.63 -12.77
N PHE A 23 -0.69 -0.69 -11.83
CA PHE A 23 -0.39 0.72 -12.11
C PHE A 23 1.05 0.91 -12.61
N ALA A 24 2.00 0.18 -12.03
CA ALA A 24 3.40 0.21 -12.42
C ALA A 24 3.64 -0.47 -13.78
N ILE A 25 3.14 -1.70 -13.96
CA ILE A 25 3.42 -2.52 -15.16
C ILE A 25 2.60 -2.07 -16.36
N GLU A 26 1.29 -1.86 -16.21
CA GLU A 26 0.39 -1.50 -17.31
C GLU A 26 0.38 0.02 -17.55
N GLY A 27 0.44 0.81 -16.47
CA GLY A 27 0.32 2.27 -16.54
C GLY A 27 1.63 3.05 -16.55
N GLY A 28 2.77 2.43 -16.23
CA GLY A 28 4.04 3.14 -16.04
C GLY A 28 4.04 4.12 -14.86
N LEU A 29 3.04 4.06 -13.97
CA LEU A 29 2.83 5.00 -12.88
C LEU A 29 3.55 4.57 -11.60
N ILE A 30 4.87 4.42 -11.68
CA ILE A 30 5.73 3.88 -10.59
C ILE A 30 5.66 4.75 -9.33
N SER A 31 5.40 6.06 -9.46
CA SER A 31 5.41 6.98 -8.32
C SER A 31 4.07 7.08 -7.56
N SER A 32 3.00 6.44 -8.05
CA SER A 32 1.64 6.60 -7.51
C SER A 32 1.51 6.17 -6.04
N ARG A 33 1.07 7.08 -5.17
CA ARG A 33 0.75 6.81 -3.76
C ARG A 33 -0.74 6.60 -3.59
N THR A 34 -1.16 5.35 -3.62
CA THR A 34 -2.58 4.97 -3.50
C THR A 34 -3.02 4.85 -2.04
N ILE A 35 -4.28 4.47 -1.81
CA ILE A 35 -4.85 4.30 -0.47
C ILE A 35 -4.20 3.10 0.23
N GLN A 36 -3.85 3.28 1.50
CA GLN A 36 -3.34 2.20 2.34
C GLN A 36 -4.48 1.36 2.94
N ALA A 37 -4.29 0.04 2.93
CA ALA A 37 -5.27 -0.91 3.43
C ALA A 37 -5.62 -0.71 4.92
N GLN A 38 -4.64 -0.31 5.74
CA GLN A 38 -4.85 -0.07 7.17
C GLN A 38 -5.79 1.12 7.43
N PHE A 39 -5.57 2.26 6.77
CA PHE A 39 -6.48 3.42 6.87
C PHE A 39 -7.91 3.08 6.45
N PHE A 40 -8.06 2.28 5.39
CA PHE A 40 -9.37 1.86 4.93
C PHE A 40 -10.05 0.92 5.94
N THR A 41 -9.31 -0.03 6.51
CA THR A 41 -9.80 -0.97 7.53
C THR A 41 -10.27 -0.23 8.78
N TYR A 42 -9.48 0.73 9.30
CA TYR A 42 -9.90 1.56 10.44
C TYR A 42 -11.22 2.28 10.19
N ARG A 43 -11.40 2.83 8.99
CA ARG A 43 -12.61 3.60 8.62
C ARG A 43 -13.83 2.72 8.34
N MET A 44 -13.63 1.49 7.87
CA MET A 44 -14.72 0.56 7.60
C MET A 44 -15.23 -0.16 8.84
N VAL A 45 -14.33 -0.54 9.75
CA VAL A 45 -14.71 -1.31 10.96
C VAL A 45 -14.97 -0.39 12.15
N GLY A 46 -14.37 0.80 12.18
CA GLY A 46 -14.40 1.68 13.34
C GLY A 46 -13.42 1.20 14.41
N VAL A 47 -12.70 2.14 15.00
CA VAL A 47 -11.58 1.86 15.91
C VAL A 47 -12.07 1.29 17.24
N GLU A 48 -13.29 1.67 17.67
CA GLU A 48 -13.92 1.18 18.89
C GLU A 48 -14.13 -0.34 18.91
N THR A 49 -14.17 -1.00 17.75
CA THR A 49 -14.36 -2.45 17.65
C THR A 49 -13.07 -3.24 17.86
N ILE A 50 -11.91 -2.56 17.88
CA ILE A 50 -10.59 -3.16 17.98
C ILE A 50 -10.08 -2.96 19.41
N PRO A 51 -9.77 -4.03 20.16
CA PRO A 51 -9.21 -3.89 21.50
C PRO A 51 -7.85 -3.18 21.47
N PRO A 52 -7.41 -2.50 22.55
CA PRO A 52 -6.16 -1.74 22.56
C PRO A 52 -4.92 -2.52 22.13
N ALA A 53 -4.76 -3.77 22.62
CA ALA A 53 -3.68 -4.65 22.18
C ALA A 53 -3.74 -4.96 20.67
N GLY A 54 -4.95 -5.01 20.12
CA GLY A 54 -5.16 -5.15 18.68
C GLY A 54 -4.72 -3.89 17.92
N LEU A 55 -5.05 -2.70 18.41
CA LEU A 55 -4.64 -1.43 17.80
C LEU A 55 -3.12 -1.27 17.76
N VAL A 56 -2.41 -1.70 18.81
CA VAL A 56 -0.93 -1.74 18.82
C VAL A 56 -0.41 -2.67 17.73
N GLY A 57 -0.88 -3.91 17.70
CA GLY A 57 -0.49 -4.87 16.67
C GLY A 57 -0.76 -4.36 15.25
N PHE A 58 -1.88 -3.65 15.06
CA PHE A 58 -2.24 -3.07 13.78
C PHE A 58 -1.34 -1.89 13.40
N GLY A 59 -1.06 -0.98 14.34
CA GLY A 59 -0.13 0.11 14.14
C GLY A 59 1.27 -0.37 13.79
N LEU A 60 1.74 -1.46 14.39
CA LEU A 60 3.02 -2.07 14.03
C LEU A 60 3.03 -2.62 12.59
N THR A 61 1.88 -2.94 12.00
CA THR A 61 1.86 -3.35 10.58
C THR A 61 2.25 -2.22 9.64
N GLU A 62 2.06 -0.96 10.05
CA GLU A 62 2.42 0.24 9.26
C GLU A 62 3.89 0.18 8.81
N THR A 63 4.77 -0.38 9.64
CA THR A 63 6.22 -0.48 9.36
C THR A 63 6.56 -1.12 8.02
N TRP A 64 5.80 -2.13 7.56
CA TRP A 64 6.15 -2.89 6.35
C TRP A 64 5.19 -2.68 5.18
N HIS A 65 3.98 -2.15 5.39
CA HIS A 65 3.02 -1.94 4.29
C HIS A 65 2.63 -0.48 4.03
N HIS A 66 3.05 0.46 4.90
CA HIS A 66 2.66 1.86 4.75
C HIS A 66 3.22 2.49 3.48
N ASP A 67 4.50 2.24 3.20
CA ASP A 67 5.03 2.57 1.89
C ASP A 67 4.66 1.48 0.91
N ILE A 68 4.04 1.92 -0.17
CA ILE A 68 3.43 1.06 -1.16
C ILE A 68 4.48 0.66 -2.22
N LYS A 69 5.56 1.43 -2.33
CA LYS A 69 6.67 1.18 -3.26
C LYS A 69 7.66 0.14 -2.77
N THR A 70 7.72 -0.10 -1.46
CA THR A 70 8.64 -1.06 -0.85
C THR A 70 8.21 -2.50 -1.10
N ILE A 71 6.98 -2.71 -1.53
CA ILE A 71 6.49 -4.02 -1.92
C ILE A 71 7.08 -4.32 -3.29
N LEU A 72 8.14 -5.11 -3.28
CA LEU A 72 8.91 -5.58 -4.44
C LEU A 72 8.07 -6.34 -5.49
N LEU A 73 6.74 -6.39 -5.38
CA LEU A 73 5.87 -7.18 -6.25
C LEU A 73 5.96 -6.75 -7.72
N ALA A 74 6.02 -5.45 -8.00
CA ALA A 74 6.23 -4.94 -9.36
C ALA A 74 7.63 -5.28 -9.89
N ASP A 75 8.66 -5.11 -9.06
CA ASP A 75 10.05 -5.41 -9.41
C ASP A 75 10.25 -6.91 -9.64
N LEU A 76 9.67 -7.75 -8.78
CA LEU A 76 9.69 -9.21 -8.89
C LEU A 76 8.89 -9.69 -10.09
N ALA A 77 7.78 -9.05 -10.43
CA ALA A 77 7.03 -9.35 -11.65
C ALA A 77 7.88 -9.07 -12.89
N ASN A 78 8.53 -7.91 -12.97
CA ASN A 78 9.45 -7.57 -14.05
C ASN A 78 10.66 -8.51 -14.10
N ALA A 79 11.28 -8.81 -12.96
CA ALA A 79 12.39 -9.75 -12.86
C ALA A 79 11.96 -11.15 -13.33
N SER A 80 10.78 -11.62 -12.92
CA SER A 80 10.27 -12.93 -13.32
C SER A 80 10.07 -13.06 -14.83
N TYR A 81 9.67 -11.96 -15.49
CA TYR A 81 9.56 -11.89 -16.94
C TYR A 81 10.93 -11.89 -17.62
N LEU A 82 11.86 -11.08 -17.12
CA LEU A 82 13.23 -10.97 -17.66
C LEU A 82 13.99 -12.31 -17.59
N PHE A 83 13.80 -13.07 -16.51
CA PHE A 83 14.49 -14.35 -16.28
C PHE A 83 13.70 -15.57 -16.73
N ARG A 84 12.63 -15.42 -17.53
CA ARG A 84 11.74 -16.55 -17.90
C ARG A 84 12.46 -17.68 -18.66
N ASP A 85 13.50 -17.34 -19.42
CA ASP A 85 14.25 -18.26 -20.27
C ASP A 85 15.40 -18.95 -19.51
N PHE A 86 15.78 -18.44 -18.33
CA PHE A 86 16.82 -18.99 -17.46
C PHE A 86 16.27 -20.03 -16.49
N ARG A 87 15.72 -21.13 -17.03
CA ARG A 87 15.02 -22.16 -16.24
C ARG A 87 15.95 -22.96 -15.33
N ALA A 88 17.20 -23.18 -15.73
CA ALA A 88 18.16 -24.02 -14.99
C ALA A 88 18.58 -23.37 -13.65
N GLU A 89 18.69 -22.05 -13.60
CA GLU A 89 19.14 -21.29 -12.42
C GLU A 89 17.99 -20.72 -11.57
N ARG A 90 16.73 -21.00 -11.91
CA ARG A 90 15.55 -20.38 -11.26
C ARG A 90 15.57 -20.49 -9.73
N ARG A 91 15.98 -21.65 -9.18
CA ARG A 91 16.07 -21.85 -7.72
C ARG A 91 17.17 -20.98 -7.09
N ARG A 92 18.31 -20.81 -7.78
CA ARG A 92 19.42 -19.96 -7.32
C ARG A 92 19.02 -18.50 -7.35
N LEU A 93 18.32 -18.05 -8.39
CA LEU A 93 17.80 -16.68 -8.48
C LEU A 93 16.80 -16.37 -7.36
N VAL A 94 15.83 -17.26 -7.12
CA VAL A 94 14.87 -17.10 -6.02
C VAL A 94 15.59 -17.05 -4.67
N PHE A 95 16.58 -17.93 -4.46
CA PHE A 95 17.37 -17.93 -3.23
C PHE A 95 18.19 -16.65 -3.07
N ALA A 96 18.86 -16.18 -4.14
CA ALA A 96 19.64 -14.95 -4.11
C ALA A 96 18.78 -13.74 -3.78
N VAL A 97 17.61 -13.60 -4.44
CA VAL A 97 16.64 -12.53 -4.16
C VAL A 97 16.14 -12.61 -2.72
N GLY A 98 15.75 -13.79 -2.25
CA GLY A 98 15.31 -13.99 -0.86
C GLY A 98 16.39 -13.61 0.15
N LEU A 99 17.63 -14.02 -0.08
CA LEU A 99 18.78 -13.67 0.76
C LEU A 99 19.04 -12.17 0.75
N SER A 100 18.99 -11.52 -0.41
CA SER A 100 19.15 -10.06 -0.53
C SER A 100 18.08 -9.32 0.26
N ILE A 101 16.81 -9.74 0.20
CA ILE A 101 15.72 -9.13 0.98
C ILE A 101 16.01 -9.24 2.48
N VAL A 102 16.38 -10.43 2.96
CA VAL A 102 16.68 -10.64 4.39
C VAL A 102 17.87 -9.77 4.83
N LEU A 103 18.95 -9.74 4.05
CA LEU A 103 20.12 -8.94 4.38
C LEU A 103 19.80 -7.43 4.40
N VAL A 104 19.02 -6.95 3.44
CA VAL A 104 18.61 -5.53 3.39
C VAL A 104 17.70 -5.19 4.56
N VAL A 105 16.69 -6.01 4.87
CA VAL A 105 15.77 -5.77 5.99
C VAL A 105 16.50 -5.80 7.32
N CYS A 106 17.29 -6.85 7.59
CA CYS A 106 18.03 -6.96 8.85
C CYS A 106 19.14 -5.90 8.96
N GLY A 107 19.87 -5.66 7.87
CA GLY A 107 20.95 -4.67 7.83
C GLY A 107 20.45 -3.24 8.02
N SER A 108 19.36 -2.86 7.34
CA SER A 108 18.75 -1.54 7.50
C SER A 108 18.16 -1.35 8.90
N ALA A 109 17.48 -2.36 9.45
CA ALA A 109 16.96 -2.31 10.81
C ALA A 109 18.08 -2.17 11.85
N PHE A 110 19.14 -2.97 11.74
CA PHE A 110 20.30 -2.89 12.62
C PHE A 110 20.97 -1.52 12.54
N TYR A 111 21.25 -1.04 11.33
CA TYR A 111 21.90 0.25 11.12
C TYR A 111 21.03 1.40 11.65
N GLN A 112 19.72 1.37 11.41
CA GLN A 112 18.79 2.38 11.94
C GLN A 112 18.84 2.41 13.47
N ILE A 113 18.78 1.27 14.13
CA ILE A 113 18.81 1.20 15.59
C ILE A 113 20.17 1.67 16.14
N ALA A 114 21.27 1.14 15.60
CA ALA A 114 22.62 1.48 16.06
C ALA A 114 22.91 2.98 15.91
N SER A 115 22.62 3.54 14.75
CA SER A 115 22.82 4.97 14.46
C SER A 115 21.91 5.85 15.32
N SER A 116 20.67 5.42 15.54
CA SER A 116 19.71 6.11 16.42
C SER A 116 20.17 6.20 17.88
N TYR A 117 20.92 5.21 18.38
CA TYR A 117 21.51 5.26 19.73
C TYR A 117 22.71 6.18 19.81
N ASP A 118 23.47 6.33 18.72
CA ASP A 118 24.68 7.17 18.68
C ASP A 118 24.36 8.65 18.56
N THR A 119 23.53 9.01 17.58
CA THR A 119 23.24 10.43 17.27
C THR A 119 21.85 10.88 17.69
N GLY A 120 21.00 9.97 18.17
CA GLY A 120 19.60 10.22 18.53
C GLY A 120 18.67 10.18 17.32
N ALA A 121 17.72 9.22 17.30
CA ALA A 121 16.76 9.04 16.20
C ALA A 121 16.02 10.32 15.77
N PHE A 122 15.71 11.20 16.75
CA PHE A 122 14.99 12.43 16.52
C PHE A 122 15.78 13.43 15.64
N ASN A 123 17.11 13.38 15.68
CA ASN A 123 17.99 14.30 14.96
C ASN A 123 18.05 14.01 13.45
N TYR A 124 17.59 12.83 13.01
CA TYR A 124 17.53 12.49 11.59
C TYR A 124 16.41 13.19 10.82
N GLY A 125 15.42 13.74 11.52
CA GLY A 125 14.28 14.41 10.90
C GLY A 125 13.45 13.53 9.96
N GLY A 126 12.42 14.13 9.37
CA GLY A 126 11.60 13.49 8.33
C GLY A 126 11.01 12.13 8.73
N ILE A 127 11.36 11.10 7.95
CA ILE A 127 10.80 9.74 8.08
C ILE A 127 11.43 8.92 9.21
N TYR A 128 12.58 9.33 9.74
CA TYR A 128 13.36 8.50 10.68
C TYR A 128 13.11 8.84 12.15
N GLY A 129 12.54 10.02 12.44
CA GLY A 129 12.21 10.46 13.80
C GLY A 129 10.74 10.87 13.95
N PRO A 130 10.34 12.06 13.45
CA PRO A 130 8.98 12.58 13.60
C PRO A 130 7.90 11.61 13.10
N TYR A 131 8.14 10.94 11.97
CA TYR A 131 7.20 9.99 11.41
C TYR A 131 6.95 8.78 12.33
N VAL A 132 8.03 8.18 12.85
CA VAL A 132 7.96 7.04 13.78
C VAL A 132 7.17 7.43 15.04
N ASN A 133 7.43 8.62 15.59
CA ASN A 133 6.71 9.11 16.76
C ASN A 133 5.22 9.32 16.45
N SER A 134 4.90 9.91 15.29
CA SER A 134 3.53 10.10 14.84
C SER A 134 2.74 8.80 14.71
N THR A 135 3.38 7.68 14.33
CA THR A 135 2.72 6.36 14.29
C THR A 135 2.29 5.94 15.69
N TYR A 136 3.16 6.05 16.69
CA TYR A 136 2.83 5.71 18.08
C TYR A 136 1.81 6.67 18.69
N ASP A 137 1.93 7.97 18.45
CA ASP A 137 0.95 8.98 18.88
C ASP A 137 -0.43 8.72 18.27
N THR A 138 -0.46 8.30 17.00
CA THR A 138 -1.69 7.92 16.31
C THR A 138 -2.33 6.71 16.98
N ILE A 139 -1.58 5.67 17.32
CA ILE A 139 -2.08 4.50 18.05
C ILE A 139 -2.60 4.91 19.43
N ALA A 140 -1.84 5.73 20.17
CA ALA A 140 -2.22 6.22 21.49
C ALA A 140 -3.52 7.03 21.43
N THR A 141 -3.68 7.86 20.40
CA THR A 141 -4.91 8.64 20.15
C THR A 141 -6.09 7.71 19.85
N HIS A 142 -5.90 6.68 19.03
CA HIS A 142 -6.94 5.68 18.75
C HIS A 142 -7.37 4.88 19.98
N ILE A 143 -6.45 4.63 20.92
CA ILE A 143 -6.75 3.97 22.19
C ILE A 143 -7.49 4.91 23.15
N ARG A 144 -7.08 6.18 23.21
CA ARG A 144 -7.67 7.19 24.10
C ARG A 144 -9.07 7.61 23.66
N ASP A 145 -9.20 7.90 22.36
CA ASP A 145 -10.40 8.46 21.76
C ASP A 145 -10.86 7.58 20.57
N PRO A 146 -11.32 6.34 20.84
CA PRO A 146 -11.82 5.46 19.80
C PRO A 146 -13.07 6.05 19.15
N TYR A 147 -13.21 5.86 17.84
CA TYR A 147 -14.37 6.33 17.09
C TYR A 147 -15.15 5.20 16.42
N ALA A 148 -16.45 5.39 16.36
CA ALA A 148 -17.38 4.56 15.59
C ALA A 148 -17.23 4.77 14.08
N ILE A 149 -17.76 3.81 13.31
CA ILE A 149 -17.83 3.93 11.85
C ILE A 149 -18.64 5.18 11.48
N LYS A 150 -18.00 6.09 10.74
CA LYS A 150 -18.68 7.24 10.12
C LYS A 150 -19.36 6.77 8.84
N ARG A 151 -20.67 6.52 8.91
CA ARG A 151 -21.47 5.93 7.83
C ARG A 151 -21.34 6.71 6.52
N GLU A 152 -21.29 8.04 6.58
CA GLU A 152 -21.17 8.90 5.41
C GLU A 152 -19.85 8.63 4.67
N ARG A 153 -18.75 8.49 5.41
CA ARG A 153 -17.42 8.19 4.85
C ARG A 153 -17.36 6.77 4.29
N ALA A 154 -17.99 5.81 4.96
CA ALA A 154 -18.10 4.44 4.48
C ALA A 154 -18.89 4.36 3.17
N LEU A 155 -20.02 5.09 3.07
CA LEU A 155 -20.83 5.18 1.86
C LEU A 155 -20.07 5.80 0.69
N ILE A 156 -19.29 6.86 0.92
CA ILE A 156 -18.44 7.45 -0.13
C ILE A 156 -17.37 6.45 -0.60
N GLY A 157 -16.76 5.70 0.33
CA GLY A 157 -15.81 4.64 -0.01
C GLY A 157 -16.45 3.53 -0.86
N LEU A 158 -17.65 3.07 -0.47
CA LEU A 158 -18.43 2.09 -1.22
C LEU A 158 -18.83 2.62 -2.61
N ALA A 159 -19.24 3.88 -2.71
CA ALA A 159 -19.55 4.52 -3.98
C ALA A 159 -18.32 4.59 -4.90
N GLY A 160 -17.14 4.90 -4.36
CA GLY A 160 -15.87 4.87 -5.09
C GLY A 160 -15.53 3.47 -5.60
N MET A 161 -15.69 2.45 -4.76
CA MET A 161 -15.49 1.04 -5.17
C MET A 161 -16.48 0.62 -6.26
N ALA A 162 -17.77 0.94 -6.09
CA ALA A 162 -18.81 0.63 -7.06
C ALA A 162 -18.57 1.32 -8.41
N THR A 163 -18.17 2.60 -8.38
CA THR A 163 -17.85 3.37 -9.59
C THR A 163 -16.64 2.77 -10.31
N THR A 164 -15.59 2.41 -9.57
CA THR A 164 -14.39 1.79 -10.15
C THR A 164 -14.71 0.42 -10.76
N ALA A 165 -15.52 -0.39 -10.07
CA ALA A 165 -15.97 -1.68 -10.56
C ALA A 165 -16.86 -1.55 -11.81
N LEU A 166 -17.75 -0.56 -11.84
CA LEU A 166 -18.58 -0.25 -12.99
C LEU A 166 -17.72 0.16 -14.20
N VAL A 167 -16.74 1.05 -14.02
CA VAL A 167 -15.81 1.45 -15.09
C VAL A 167 -15.02 0.24 -15.62
N LEU A 168 -14.58 -0.65 -14.72
CA LEU A 168 -13.90 -1.89 -15.11
C LEU A 168 -14.81 -2.80 -15.93
N PHE A 169 -16.07 -2.96 -15.51
CA PHE A 169 -17.07 -3.78 -16.19
C PHE A 169 -17.44 -3.21 -17.56
N LEU A 170 -17.69 -1.90 -17.67
CA LEU A 170 -18.00 -1.23 -18.93
C LEU A 170 -16.85 -1.34 -19.92
N ARG A 171 -15.60 -1.29 -19.45
CA ARG A 171 -14.43 -1.47 -20.30
C ARG A 171 -14.20 -2.92 -20.72
N TYR A 172 -14.67 -3.88 -19.94
CA TYR A 172 -14.71 -5.28 -20.35
C TYR A 172 -15.72 -5.51 -21.49
N LEU A 173 -16.86 -4.82 -21.46
CA LEU A 173 -17.86 -4.87 -22.54
C LEU A 173 -17.45 -4.07 -23.78
N TRP A 174 -16.86 -2.89 -23.58
CA TRP A 174 -16.45 -1.97 -24.63
C TRP A 174 -14.99 -1.56 -24.45
N ALA A 175 -14.11 -2.19 -25.23
CA ALA A 175 -12.67 -1.89 -25.18
C ALA A 175 -12.35 -0.41 -25.45
N SER A 176 -13.18 0.28 -26.24
CA SER A 176 -13.04 1.70 -26.58
C SER A 176 -13.62 2.68 -25.55
N PHE A 177 -14.09 2.19 -24.39
CA PHE A 177 -14.65 3.07 -23.36
C PHE A 177 -13.59 4.09 -22.89
N PRO A 178 -13.89 5.39 -22.86
CA PRO A 178 -12.88 6.44 -22.71
C PRO A 178 -12.32 6.56 -21.28
N LEU A 179 -13.02 6.04 -20.27
CA LEU A 179 -12.56 6.09 -18.89
C LEU A 179 -11.68 4.89 -18.55
N HIS A 180 -10.47 5.18 -18.09
CA HIS A 180 -9.54 4.14 -17.68
C HIS A 180 -9.66 3.84 -16.16
N PRO A 181 -9.90 2.58 -15.74
CA PRO A 181 -10.00 2.21 -14.32
C PRO A 181 -8.78 2.64 -13.49
N ILE A 182 -7.56 2.46 -14.03
CA ILE A 182 -6.31 2.92 -13.40
C ILE A 182 -6.30 4.44 -13.22
N GLY A 183 -6.67 5.20 -14.25
CA GLY A 183 -6.71 6.66 -14.17
C GLY A 183 -7.70 7.15 -13.13
N PHE A 184 -8.89 6.53 -13.05
CA PHE A 184 -9.90 6.84 -12.05
C PHE A 184 -9.41 6.55 -10.62
N ALA A 185 -8.84 5.38 -10.37
CA ALA A 185 -8.36 4.99 -9.06
C ALA A 185 -7.07 5.74 -8.64
N ALA A 186 -6.25 6.19 -9.60
CA ALA A 186 -5.00 6.90 -9.33
C ALA A 186 -5.14 8.43 -9.32
N VAL A 187 -6.28 9.00 -9.72
CA VAL A 187 -6.42 10.46 -9.92
C VAL A 187 -6.10 11.29 -8.67
N THR A 188 -6.37 10.76 -7.48
CA THR A 188 -6.07 11.43 -6.20
C THR A 188 -4.67 11.15 -5.68
N ALA A 189 -3.95 10.19 -6.28
CA ALA A 189 -2.63 9.77 -5.84
C ALA A 189 -1.57 10.74 -6.36
N TYR A 190 -0.64 11.16 -5.48
CA TYR A 190 0.55 11.88 -5.93
C TYR A 190 1.51 10.91 -6.65
N PRO A 191 2.15 11.27 -7.79
CA PRO A 191 2.09 12.54 -8.51
C PRO A 191 1.04 12.58 -9.63
N VAL A 192 0.23 11.53 -9.79
CA VAL A 192 -0.81 11.44 -10.83
C VAL A 192 -1.77 12.62 -10.74
N ASN A 193 -2.13 13.07 -9.54
CA ASN A 193 -2.93 14.28 -9.34
C ASN A 193 -2.33 15.59 -9.90
N ARG A 194 -1.05 15.59 -10.35
CA ARG A 194 -0.39 16.73 -11.00
C ARG A 194 -0.33 16.62 -12.52
N ILE A 195 -0.77 15.51 -13.12
CA ILE A 195 -0.79 15.33 -14.57
C ILE A 195 -2.18 15.73 -15.09
N VAL A 196 -2.24 16.66 -16.05
CA VAL A 196 -3.48 17.09 -16.69
C VAL A 196 -4.07 15.92 -17.48
N PHE A 197 -5.39 15.67 -17.33
CA PHE A 197 -6.08 14.50 -17.90
C PHE A 197 -5.60 13.13 -17.42
N SER A 198 -5.19 13.02 -16.15
CA SER A 198 -4.76 11.74 -15.55
C SER A 198 -5.75 10.57 -15.69
N PHE A 199 -7.05 10.87 -15.74
CA PHE A 199 -8.10 9.88 -15.95
C PHE A 199 -8.19 9.36 -17.40
N LEU A 200 -7.51 10.01 -18.36
CA LEU A 200 -7.45 9.69 -19.80
C LEU A 200 -6.11 9.07 -20.24
N ILE A 201 -5.12 8.91 -19.35
CA ILE A 201 -3.69 8.62 -19.67
C ILE A 201 -3.43 7.37 -20.56
N LEU A 202 -4.43 6.54 -20.84
CA LEU A 202 -4.28 5.32 -21.66
C LEU A 202 -5.16 5.29 -22.92
N LEU A 203 -5.52 6.45 -23.48
CA LEU A 203 -6.18 6.57 -24.80
C LEU A 203 -5.22 6.33 -26.00
N ALA A 204 -3.95 5.99 -25.77
CA ALA A 204 -2.96 5.77 -26.82
C ALA A 204 -2.37 4.36 -26.74
N ARG A 205 -3.16 3.33 -27.04
CA ARG A 205 -2.69 2.07 -27.67
C ARG A 205 -3.82 1.48 -28.50
#